data_AF-A0A9X2YG27-F1
#
_entry.id   AF-A0A9X2YG27-F1
#
_cell.length_a   1.000
_cell.length_b   1.000
_cell.length_c   1.000
_cell.angle_alpha   90.00
_cell.angle_beta   90.00
_cell.angle_gamma   90.00
#
_symmetry.space_group_name_H-M   'P 1'
#
loop_
_entity.id
_entity.type
_entity.pdbx_description
1 polymer ?
#
loop_
_entity_poly.entity_id
_entity_poly.type
_entity_poly.pdbx_seq_one_letter_code
_entity_poly.pdbx_strand_id
1 'polypeptide(L)'
;MNAAGRLAAFGAGLAVAFTAAYVTAAAVVPDTAVTATQHVGAEPAADHSAPTEQALPVSPLSADPPGLSLAQDGYTLSAVRGPGAPNDRGRLSFTIAGPSGTPLLDYATVHDKQLHLIVVRSDGQHFAHVHPVLDRATGIWSTPWMWKAAGAYRVFADFQPAQASSTKLTLTRTVDLAGELAPSPPMTTRTVDEIAGYTVELDGALTAGVSKQLTARIIRDGEPVTTLQPYLGAYGHLVALREGDMAYLHVHPEGAEPVGDRTGGPAVTFAATAPTAGRYLLYLDFKVDDTVHTATFVVDAARGATNQPAPEPSRDAGHAGGH
;
A
#
# COMPACT_ATOMS: atom_id res chain seq x y z
N MET A 1 -18.92 -45.41 5.15
CA MET A 1 -19.15 -44.56 3.96
C MET A 1 -17.84 -44.30 3.26
N ASN A 2 -17.78 -44.49 1.94
CA ASN A 2 -16.59 -44.19 1.13
C ASN A 2 -16.47 -42.68 0.83
N ALA A 3 -15.30 -42.25 0.36
CA ALA A 3 -15.00 -40.84 0.08
C ALA A 3 -16.02 -40.20 -0.91
N ALA A 4 -16.47 -40.96 -1.91
CA ALA A 4 -17.50 -40.52 -2.86
C ALA A 4 -18.84 -40.21 -2.17
N GLY A 5 -19.28 -41.03 -1.20
CA GLY A 5 -20.50 -40.78 -0.44
C GLY A 5 -20.42 -39.55 0.48
N ARG A 6 -19.22 -39.23 1.00
CA ARG A 6 -19.00 -38.01 1.80
C ARG A 6 -19.03 -36.75 0.93
N LEU A 7 -18.43 -36.78 -0.26
CA LEU A 7 -18.46 -35.67 -1.22
C LEU A 7 -19.88 -35.40 -1.74
N ALA A 8 -20.64 -36.44 -2.03
CA ALA A 8 -22.04 -36.29 -2.46
C ALA A 8 -22.92 -35.67 -1.36
N ALA A 9 -22.76 -36.12 -0.10
CA ALA A 9 -23.48 -35.55 1.03
C ALA A 9 -23.09 -34.08 1.30
N PHE A 10 -21.81 -33.74 1.15
CA PHE A 10 -21.33 -32.37 1.29
C PHE A 10 -21.87 -31.46 0.18
N GLY A 11 -21.87 -31.91 -1.08
CA GLY A 11 -22.45 -31.18 -2.20
C GLY A 11 -23.95 -30.93 -2.04
N ALA A 12 -24.70 -31.93 -1.57
CA ALA A 12 -26.12 -31.79 -1.27
C ALA A 12 -26.36 -30.77 -0.12
N GLY A 13 -25.53 -30.80 0.91
CA GLY A 13 -25.58 -29.82 2.01
C GLY A 13 -25.33 -28.39 1.55
N LEU A 14 -24.34 -28.18 0.67
CA LEU A 14 -24.08 -26.86 0.08
C LEU A 14 -25.25 -26.37 -0.77
N ALA A 15 -25.82 -27.23 -1.62
CA ALA A 15 -26.96 -26.85 -2.45
C ALA A 15 -28.14 -26.36 -1.59
N VAL A 16 -28.46 -27.09 -0.52
CA VAL A 16 -29.52 -26.69 0.43
C VAL A 16 -29.20 -25.35 1.09
N ALA A 17 -27.96 -25.15 1.55
CA ALA A 17 -27.55 -23.90 2.19
C ALA A 17 -27.64 -22.70 1.24
N PHE A 18 -27.17 -22.84 -0.01
CA PHE A 18 -27.25 -21.78 -1.02
C PHE A 18 -28.69 -21.48 -1.44
N THR A 19 -29.54 -22.50 -1.60
CA THR A 19 -30.96 -22.28 -1.90
C THR A 19 -31.68 -21.59 -0.76
N ALA A 20 -31.42 -21.98 0.50
CA ALA A 20 -31.97 -21.31 1.66
C ALA A 20 -31.52 -19.84 1.72
N ALA A 21 -30.24 -19.57 1.52
CA ALA A 21 -29.71 -18.21 1.49
C ALA A 21 -30.37 -17.36 0.37
N TYR A 22 -30.50 -17.92 -0.85
CA TYR A 22 -31.14 -17.24 -1.97
C TYR A 22 -32.62 -16.88 -1.71
N VAL A 23 -33.39 -17.82 -1.17
CA VAL A 23 -34.81 -17.57 -0.83
C VAL A 23 -34.93 -16.55 0.29
N THR A 24 -34.05 -16.60 1.29
CA THR A 24 -34.05 -15.62 2.40
C THR A 24 -33.69 -14.22 1.89
N ALA A 25 -32.70 -14.12 0.99
CA ALA A 25 -32.34 -12.86 0.37
C ALA A 25 -33.49 -12.30 -0.48
N ALA A 26 -34.13 -13.13 -1.31
CA ALA A 26 -35.29 -12.71 -2.11
C ALA A 26 -36.50 -12.27 -1.28
N ALA A 27 -36.64 -12.75 -0.04
CA ALA A 27 -37.73 -12.36 0.85
C ALA A 27 -37.45 -11.07 1.66
N VAL A 28 -36.18 -10.73 1.88
CA VAL A 28 -35.76 -9.62 2.74
C VAL A 28 -35.28 -8.40 1.93
N VAL A 29 -34.80 -8.61 0.70
CA VAL A 29 -34.31 -7.52 -0.16
C VAL A 29 -35.48 -6.96 -0.98
N PRO A 30 -35.80 -5.65 -0.85
CA PRO A 30 -36.85 -5.03 -1.66
C PRO A 30 -36.43 -4.94 -3.14
N ASP A 31 -37.38 -5.09 -4.07
CA ASP A 31 -37.14 -5.00 -5.53
C ASP A 31 -36.51 -3.68 -5.99
N THR A 32 -36.59 -2.62 -5.17
CA THR A 32 -35.95 -1.32 -5.44
C THR A 32 -34.44 -1.32 -5.23
N ALA A 33 -33.87 -2.37 -4.60
CA ALA A 33 -32.43 -2.52 -4.42
C ALA A 33 -31.70 -2.81 -5.74
N VAL A 34 -32.41 -3.25 -6.79
CA VAL A 34 -31.83 -3.61 -8.10
C VAL A 34 -31.97 -2.48 -9.12
N THR A 35 -32.72 -1.41 -8.81
CA THR A 35 -32.92 -0.26 -9.70
C THR A 35 -32.02 0.90 -9.31
N ALA A 36 -30.71 0.67 -9.30
CA ALA A 36 -29.70 1.73 -9.28
C ALA A 36 -28.69 1.50 -10.42
N THR A 37 -29.19 1.14 -11.60
CA THR A 37 -28.42 1.21 -12.85
C THR A 37 -28.44 2.64 -13.39
N GLN A 38 -27.24 3.18 -13.54
CA GLN A 38 -26.90 4.47 -14.12
C GLN A 38 -27.65 4.74 -15.43
N HIS A 39 -28.24 5.93 -15.54
CA HIS A 39 -28.72 6.47 -16.81
C HIS A 39 -27.52 6.72 -17.75
N VAL A 40 -27.46 5.92 -18.82
CA VAL A 40 -26.67 6.23 -20.02
C VAL A 40 -27.54 7.16 -20.88
N GLY A 41 -27.19 8.44 -20.90
CA GLY A 41 -27.81 9.46 -21.76
C GLY A 41 -26.90 9.81 -22.93
N ALA A 42 -27.44 9.68 -24.14
CA ALA A 42 -26.79 9.95 -25.43
C ALA A 42 -26.52 11.44 -25.69
N GLU A 43 -25.56 11.71 -26.60
CA GLU A 43 -25.11 13.03 -27.09
C GLU A 43 -26.20 13.88 -27.77
N PRO A 44 -25.95 15.21 -27.88
CA PRO A 44 -25.71 15.74 -29.24
C PRO A 44 -24.58 16.78 -29.38
N ALA A 45 -23.96 16.72 -30.56
CA ALA A 45 -23.14 17.65 -31.36
C ALA A 45 -22.78 19.08 -30.86
N ALA A 46 -21.46 19.32 -30.87
CA ALA A 46 -20.65 20.46 -31.38
C ALA A 46 -21.03 21.94 -31.13
N ASP A 47 -20.15 22.69 -30.45
CA ASP A 47 -19.43 23.85 -31.03
C ASP A 47 -18.17 24.24 -30.20
N HIS A 48 -17.22 24.94 -30.84
CA HIS A 48 -15.83 25.20 -30.43
C HIS A 48 -15.61 26.22 -29.29
N SER A 49 -14.69 25.92 -28.36
CA SER A 49 -13.64 26.82 -27.78
C SER A 49 -12.89 26.16 -26.60
N ALA A 50 -11.57 26.33 -26.50
CA ALA A 50 -10.68 25.81 -25.43
C ALA A 50 -10.22 26.96 -24.49
N PRO A 51 -9.49 26.75 -23.37
CA PRO A 51 -9.41 25.60 -22.43
C PRO A 51 -9.54 26.01 -20.93
N THR A 52 -10.16 25.17 -20.09
CA THR A 52 -9.92 25.17 -18.62
C THR A 52 -10.29 23.80 -18.04
N GLU A 53 -9.30 22.92 -17.79
CA GLU A 53 -9.56 21.63 -17.12
C GLU A 53 -9.82 21.85 -15.63
N GLN A 54 -11.11 21.84 -15.28
CA GLN A 54 -11.59 21.63 -13.92
C GLN A 54 -11.47 20.15 -13.58
N ALA A 55 -10.92 19.87 -12.39
CA ALA A 55 -10.75 18.52 -11.85
C ALA A 55 -12.07 17.75 -11.83
N LEU A 56 -12.10 16.59 -12.49
CA LEU A 56 -13.23 15.68 -12.46
C LEU A 56 -13.39 15.06 -11.06
N PRO A 57 -14.63 14.85 -10.57
CA PRO A 57 -14.89 14.24 -9.29
C PRO A 57 -14.46 12.76 -9.31
N VAL A 58 -13.61 12.38 -8.36
CA VAL A 58 -13.19 11.00 -8.12
C VAL A 58 -14.39 10.16 -7.64
N SER A 59 -14.66 9.07 -8.36
CA SER A 59 -15.57 7.99 -7.94
C SER A 59 -15.15 7.39 -6.59
N PRO A 60 -16.10 6.87 -5.78
CA PRO A 60 -15.77 6.29 -4.49
C PRO A 60 -14.86 5.08 -4.65
N LEU A 61 -13.81 5.02 -3.82
CA LEU A 61 -12.85 3.93 -3.69
C LEU A 61 -13.58 2.63 -3.32
N SER A 62 -13.92 1.82 -4.33
CA SER A 62 -14.27 0.40 -4.20
C SER A 62 -13.09 -0.52 -4.52
N ALA A 63 -11.86 -0.01 -4.44
CA ALA A 63 -10.65 -0.81 -4.59
C ALA A 63 -10.16 -1.22 -3.20
N ASP A 64 -10.00 -2.53 -2.96
CA ASP A 64 -9.28 -3.02 -1.80
C ASP A 64 -7.91 -2.30 -1.70
N PRO A 65 -7.44 -1.94 -0.50
CA PRO A 65 -6.12 -1.33 -0.35
C PRO A 65 -5.04 -2.18 -1.03
N PRO A 66 -4.11 -1.57 -1.80
CA PRO A 66 -3.07 -2.32 -2.48
C PRO A 66 -2.19 -3.08 -1.48
N GLY A 67 -1.54 -4.15 -1.95
CA GLY A 67 -0.63 -4.95 -1.13
C GLY A 67 -1.31 -5.91 -0.15
N LEU A 68 -2.61 -6.20 -0.29
CA LEU A 68 -3.28 -7.24 0.49
C LEU A 68 -3.53 -8.54 -0.29
N SER A 69 -3.34 -8.53 -1.61
CA SER A 69 -3.59 -9.68 -2.46
C SER A 69 -2.31 -10.35 -2.94
N LEU A 70 -2.33 -11.69 -3.01
CA LEU A 70 -1.30 -12.50 -3.66
C LEU A 70 -1.43 -12.54 -5.19
N ALA A 71 -2.57 -12.05 -5.71
CA ALA A 71 -2.90 -12.01 -7.13
C ALA A 71 -3.76 -10.78 -7.48
N GLN A 72 -3.47 -10.14 -8.61
CA GLN A 72 -4.24 -9.01 -9.11
C GLN A 72 -4.16 -8.99 -10.63
N ASP A 73 -5.27 -8.75 -11.33
CA ASP A 73 -5.33 -8.62 -12.79
C ASP A 73 -4.69 -9.80 -13.56
N GLY A 74 -4.78 -11.01 -12.99
CA GLY A 74 -4.17 -12.24 -13.52
C GLY A 74 -2.68 -12.41 -13.19
N TYR A 75 -2.03 -11.41 -12.62
CA TYR A 75 -0.67 -11.53 -12.09
C TYR A 75 -0.68 -12.24 -10.75
N THR A 76 0.31 -13.10 -10.49
CA THR A 76 0.41 -13.84 -9.24
C THR A 76 1.84 -13.88 -8.72
N LEU A 77 2.02 -13.69 -7.41
CA LEU A 77 3.31 -13.85 -6.74
C LEU A 77 3.46 -15.29 -6.25
N SER A 78 4.54 -15.97 -6.64
CA SER A 78 4.82 -17.34 -6.18
C SER A 78 5.08 -17.40 -4.68
N ALA A 79 5.21 -18.60 -4.12
CA ALA A 79 5.79 -18.74 -2.79
C ALA A 79 7.19 -18.11 -2.76
N VAL A 80 7.48 -17.34 -1.71
CA VAL A 80 8.80 -16.76 -1.47
C VAL A 80 9.65 -17.82 -0.76
N ARG A 81 10.80 -18.14 -1.35
CA ARG A 81 11.78 -19.08 -0.78
C ARG A 81 12.94 -18.30 -0.21
N GLY A 82 13.50 -18.74 0.91
CA GLY A 82 14.64 -18.11 1.56
C GLY A 82 15.32 -19.04 2.56
N PRO A 83 16.34 -18.55 3.27
CA PRO A 83 16.93 -19.27 4.41
C PRO A 83 15.86 -19.69 5.42
N GLY A 84 16.04 -20.86 6.04
CA GLY A 84 15.03 -21.49 6.90
C GLY A 84 15.09 -21.07 8.37
N ALA A 85 16.15 -20.39 8.80
CA ALA A 85 16.32 -19.90 10.15
C ALA A 85 16.90 -18.46 10.18
N PRO A 86 16.74 -17.74 11.29
CA PRO A 86 17.40 -16.46 11.51
C PRO A 86 18.92 -16.58 11.40
N ASN A 87 19.57 -15.54 10.89
CA ASN A 87 21.02 -15.39 10.71
C ASN A 87 21.68 -16.35 9.70
N ASP A 88 20.93 -17.30 9.14
CA ASP A 88 21.39 -18.09 8.00
C ASP A 88 21.50 -17.20 6.77
N ARG A 89 22.67 -17.26 6.12
CA ARG A 89 22.90 -16.59 4.85
C ARG A 89 22.42 -17.48 3.70
N GLY A 90 21.68 -16.89 2.77
CA GLY A 90 21.29 -17.57 1.56
C GLY A 90 20.71 -16.59 0.55
N ARG A 91 19.71 -17.06 -0.20
CA ARG A 91 19.08 -16.31 -1.27
C ARG A 91 17.57 -16.30 -1.05
N LEU A 92 16.99 -15.12 -1.06
CA LEU A 92 15.54 -14.96 -1.18
C LEU A 92 15.19 -15.00 -2.67
N SER A 93 14.17 -15.77 -3.04
CA SER A 93 13.76 -15.93 -4.44
C SER A 93 12.27 -16.19 -4.60
N PHE A 94 11.72 -15.74 -5.72
CA PHE A 94 10.32 -15.92 -6.13
C PHE A 94 10.18 -15.69 -7.64
N THR A 95 9.00 -15.98 -8.19
CA THR A 95 8.60 -15.59 -9.54
C THR A 95 7.30 -14.78 -9.47
N ILE A 96 7.07 -13.96 -10.49
CA ILE A 96 5.76 -13.35 -10.74
C ILE A 96 5.27 -13.94 -12.05
N ALA A 97 4.12 -14.59 -12.04
CA ALA A 97 3.48 -15.03 -13.27
C ALA A 97 2.53 -13.96 -13.78
N GLY A 98 2.47 -13.78 -15.10
CA GLY A 98 1.46 -12.94 -15.75
C GLY A 98 0.13 -13.66 -15.93
N PRO A 99 -0.86 -13.01 -16.58
CA PRO A 99 -2.21 -13.56 -16.80
C PRO A 99 -2.25 -14.90 -17.55
N SER A 100 -1.24 -15.20 -18.35
CA SER A 100 -1.06 -16.49 -19.04
C SER A 100 -0.59 -17.63 -18.13
N GLY A 101 -0.25 -17.33 -16.87
CA GLY A 101 0.37 -18.28 -15.93
C GLY A 101 1.87 -18.51 -16.16
N THR A 102 2.48 -17.88 -17.16
CA THR A 102 3.93 -17.94 -17.41
C THR A 102 4.66 -16.86 -16.62
N PRO A 103 5.95 -17.06 -16.25
CA PRO A 103 6.74 -16.01 -15.63
C PRO A 103 6.72 -14.72 -16.46
N LEU A 104 6.46 -13.59 -15.80
CA LEU A 104 6.57 -12.26 -16.38
C LEU A 104 8.07 -11.93 -16.49
N LEU A 105 8.50 -11.47 -17.67
CA LEU A 105 9.90 -11.13 -17.95
C LEU A 105 10.09 -9.66 -18.32
N ASP A 106 9.04 -9.01 -18.82
CA ASP A 106 9.07 -7.65 -19.31
C ASP A 106 8.44 -6.70 -18.28
N TYR A 107 9.31 -5.95 -17.61
CA TYR A 107 8.98 -4.99 -16.57
C TYR A 107 9.42 -3.59 -16.97
N ALA A 108 8.55 -2.60 -16.75
CA ALA A 108 8.93 -1.20 -16.83
C ALA A 108 9.94 -0.87 -15.72
N THR A 109 10.83 0.10 -15.98
CA THR A 109 11.71 0.64 -14.95
C THR A 109 11.04 1.87 -14.35
N VAL A 110 10.75 1.82 -13.05
CA VAL A 110 10.14 2.88 -12.27
C VAL A 110 11.05 3.12 -11.07
N HIS A 111 11.38 4.38 -10.76
CA HIS A 111 12.34 4.71 -9.69
C HIS A 111 13.68 3.95 -9.85
N ASP A 112 14.24 3.94 -11.06
CA ASP A 112 15.48 3.27 -11.46
C ASP A 112 15.52 1.74 -11.29
N LYS A 113 14.39 1.09 -10.97
CA LYS A 113 14.32 -0.36 -10.74
C LYS A 113 13.11 -0.95 -11.44
N GLN A 114 13.22 -2.24 -11.78
CA GLN A 114 12.11 -3.00 -12.35
C GLN A 114 11.18 -3.58 -11.29
N LEU A 115 11.70 -3.76 -10.07
CA LEU A 115 10.96 -4.33 -8.95
C LEU A 115 11.52 -3.78 -7.64
N HIS A 116 10.63 -3.33 -6.77
CA HIS A 116 10.91 -3.07 -5.37
C HIS A 116 10.37 -4.21 -4.54
N LEU A 117 11.21 -4.79 -3.69
CA LEU A 117 10.83 -5.80 -2.73
C LEU A 117 10.86 -5.19 -1.33
N ILE A 118 9.69 -5.11 -0.71
CA ILE A 118 9.56 -4.67 0.68
C ILE A 118 9.35 -5.92 1.52
N VAL A 119 10.14 -6.08 2.58
CA VAL A 119 10.01 -7.17 3.54
C VAL A 119 9.93 -6.58 4.93
N VAL A 120 8.91 -6.93 5.70
CA VAL A 120 8.70 -6.42 7.06
C VAL A 120 8.08 -7.49 7.94
N ARG A 121 8.49 -7.58 9.20
CA ARG A 121 7.84 -8.49 10.15
C ARG A 121 6.46 -7.94 10.53
N SER A 122 5.52 -8.80 10.89
CA SER A 122 4.13 -8.42 11.22
C SER A 122 3.99 -7.45 12.40
N ASP A 123 5.04 -7.25 13.19
CA ASP A 123 5.12 -6.25 14.26
C ASP A 123 5.81 -4.95 13.82
N GLY A 124 6.05 -4.77 12.52
CA GLY A 124 6.70 -3.59 11.96
C GLY A 124 8.24 -3.60 12.02
N GLN A 125 8.85 -4.59 12.66
CA GLN A 125 10.30 -4.65 12.79
C GLN A 125 10.97 -5.32 11.59
N HIS A 126 12.29 -5.20 11.53
CA HIS A 126 13.13 -5.84 10.50
C HIS A 126 12.70 -5.52 9.07
N PHE A 127 12.32 -4.27 8.85
CA PHE A 127 12.05 -3.73 7.52
C PHE A 127 13.30 -3.82 6.63
N ALA A 128 13.07 -4.09 5.36
CA ALA A 128 14.04 -3.95 4.29
C ALA A 128 13.34 -3.59 2.99
N HIS A 129 13.94 -2.64 2.26
CA HIS A 129 13.58 -2.28 0.90
C HIS A 129 14.75 -2.66 0.00
N VAL A 130 14.58 -3.70 -0.80
CA VAL A 130 15.65 -4.25 -1.64
C VAL A 130 15.19 -4.42 -3.08
N HIS A 131 16.14 -4.63 -3.97
CA HIS A 131 15.91 -4.72 -5.41
C HIS A 131 16.51 -6.02 -5.93
N PRO A 132 15.74 -7.13 -5.91
CA PRO A 132 16.17 -8.39 -6.48
C PRO A 132 16.53 -8.26 -7.96
N VAL A 133 17.34 -9.18 -8.46
CA VAL A 133 17.72 -9.26 -9.88
C VAL A 133 16.91 -10.37 -10.55
N LEU A 134 16.36 -10.07 -11.73
CA LEU A 134 15.65 -11.03 -12.57
C LEU A 134 16.65 -11.86 -13.38
N ASP A 135 16.57 -13.18 -13.24
CA ASP A 135 17.12 -14.11 -14.22
C ASP A 135 16.13 -14.26 -15.38
N ARG A 136 16.46 -13.68 -16.54
CA ARG A 136 15.59 -13.71 -17.72
C ARG A 136 15.40 -15.11 -18.33
N ALA A 137 16.29 -16.06 -18.06
CA ALA A 137 16.15 -17.42 -18.58
C ALA A 137 15.12 -18.24 -17.79
N THR A 138 14.99 -17.97 -16.49
CA THR A 138 14.11 -18.73 -15.58
C THR A 138 12.88 -17.95 -15.11
N GLY A 139 12.90 -16.62 -15.21
CA GLY A 139 11.89 -15.73 -14.64
C GLY A 139 11.98 -15.58 -13.12
N ILE A 140 13.08 -16.03 -12.51
CA ILE A 140 13.29 -15.98 -11.06
C ILE A 140 13.89 -14.64 -10.67
N TRP A 141 13.22 -13.94 -9.76
CA TRP A 141 13.79 -12.82 -9.02
C TRP A 141 14.58 -13.34 -7.83
N SER A 142 15.76 -12.80 -7.58
CA SER A 142 16.53 -13.19 -6.39
C SER A 142 17.47 -12.11 -5.84
N THR A 143 17.75 -12.21 -4.55
CA THR A 143 18.70 -11.34 -3.84
C THR A 143 19.40 -12.11 -2.70
N PRO A 144 20.67 -11.81 -2.37
CA PRO A 144 21.27 -12.28 -1.12
C PRO A 144 20.40 -11.88 0.08
N TRP A 145 20.19 -12.81 1.00
CA TRP A 145 19.25 -12.59 2.10
C TRP A 145 19.70 -13.27 3.39
N MET A 146 19.34 -12.64 4.50
CA MET A 146 19.52 -13.16 5.84
C MET A 146 18.41 -12.58 6.73
N TRP A 147 17.58 -13.46 7.28
CA TRP A 147 16.54 -13.04 8.22
C TRP A 147 17.19 -12.64 9.55
N LYS A 148 16.82 -11.48 10.10
CA LYS A 148 17.41 -11.02 11.38
C LYS A 148 16.78 -11.69 12.61
N ALA A 149 15.54 -12.15 12.51
CA ALA A 149 14.80 -12.77 13.61
C ALA A 149 13.71 -13.70 13.07
N ALA A 150 13.17 -14.55 13.95
CA ALA A 150 11.99 -15.36 13.64
C ALA A 150 10.71 -14.52 13.62
N GLY A 151 9.65 -15.08 13.05
CA GLY A 151 8.31 -14.48 13.01
C GLY A 151 7.64 -14.53 11.64
N ALA A 152 6.43 -13.99 11.57
CA ALA A 152 5.69 -13.80 10.33
C ALA A 152 6.15 -12.52 9.63
N TYR A 153 6.51 -12.62 8.35
CA TYR A 153 6.92 -11.52 7.51
C TYR A 153 5.93 -11.31 6.37
N ARG A 154 5.62 -10.05 6.07
CA ARG A 154 4.96 -9.65 4.84
C ARG A 154 6.02 -9.27 3.81
N VAL A 155 5.88 -9.81 2.61
CA VAL A 155 6.73 -9.55 1.45
C VAL A 155 5.87 -8.94 0.37
N PHE A 156 6.19 -7.73 -0.05
CA PHE A 156 5.52 -7.00 -1.13
C PHE A 156 6.44 -6.94 -2.34
N ALA A 157 5.94 -7.39 -3.48
CA ALA A 157 6.56 -7.17 -4.78
C ALA A 157 5.81 -6.04 -5.47
N ASP A 158 6.48 -4.91 -5.62
CA ASP A 158 5.95 -3.71 -6.25
C ASP A 158 6.63 -3.50 -7.61
N PHE A 159 5.83 -3.56 -8.68
CA PHE A 159 6.33 -3.62 -10.05
C PHE A 159 5.31 -3.07 -11.06
N GLN A 160 5.77 -2.81 -12.27
CA GLN A 160 4.90 -2.46 -13.39
C GLN A 160 5.28 -3.32 -14.61
N PRO A 161 4.33 -4.05 -15.24
CA PRO A 161 4.59 -4.72 -16.52
C PRO A 161 5.05 -3.72 -17.59
N ALA A 162 5.85 -4.13 -18.57
CA ALA A 162 6.27 -3.21 -19.66
C ALA A 162 5.19 -3.00 -20.75
N GLN A 163 3.96 -3.47 -20.52
CA GLN A 163 2.87 -3.41 -21.50
C GLN A 163 2.26 -2.00 -21.55
N ALA A 164 1.83 -1.58 -22.75
CA ALA A 164 1.13 -0.32 -22.94
C ALA A 164 -0.11 -0.25 -22.03
N SER A 165 -0.30 0.89 -21.36
CA SER A 165 -1.42 1.14 -20.44
C SER A 165 -1.45 0.27 -19.17
N SER A 166 -0.39 -0.48 -18.88
CA SER A 166 -0.29 -1.20 -17.60
C SER A 166 -0.09 -0.22 -16.45
N THR A 167 -0.73 -0.53 -15.32
CA THR A 167 -0.59 0.21 -14.08
C THR A 167 0.41 -0.48 -13.16
N LYS A 168 0.87 0.27 -12.15
CA LYS A 168 1.69 -0.27 -11.06
C LYS A 168 0.86 -1.28 -10.24
N LEU A 169 1.49 -2.40 -9.88
CA LEU A 169 0.89 -3.50 -9.14
C LEU A 169 1.72 -3.81 -7.90
N THR A 170 1.05 -4.10 -6.79
CA THR A 170 1.70 -4.54 -5.55
C THR A 170 1.08 -5.86 -5.10
N LEU A 171 1.85 -6.94 -5.22
CA LEU A 171 1.44 -8.28 -4.79
C LEU A 171 2.14 -8.69 -3.50
N THR A 172 1.46 -9.44 -2.65
CA THR A 172 1.95 -9.74 -1.30
C THR A 172 1.93 -11.22 -0.98
N ARG A 173 2.94 -11.67 -0.22
CA ARG A 173 3.00 -12.99 0.40
C ARG A 173 3.37 -12.88 1.87
N THR A 174 2.92 -13.85 2.65
CA THR A 174 3.42 -14.07 4.01
C THR A 174 4.51 -15.14 3.97
N VAL A 175 5.57 -14.93 4.74
CA VAL A 175 6.62 -15.90 5.02
C VAL A 175 6.68 -16.10 6.53
N ASP A 176 6.44 -17.32 6.98
CA ASP A 176 6.61 -17.68 8.39
C ASP A 176 8.01 -18.26 8.59
N LEU A 177 8.83 -17.56 9.37
CA LEU A 177 10.16 -18.03 9.74
C LEU A 177 10.14 -18.62 11.15
N ALA A 178 10.44 -19.91 11.24
CA ALA A 178 10.52 -20.61 12.51
C ALA A 178 11.70 -20.11 13.35
N GLY A 179 11.54 -20.18 14.67
CA GLY A 179 12.57 -19.84 15.65
C GLY A 179 11.96 -19.22 16.90
N GLU A 180 12.82 -18.72 17.78
CA GLU A 180 12.39 -18.06 19.01
C GLU A 180 11.75 -16.70 18.71
N LEU A 181 10.50 -16.53 19.14
CA LEU A 181 9.77 -15.28 19.00
C LEU A 181 9.84 -14.49 20.31
N ALA A 182 10.60 -13.39 20.29
CA ALA A 182 10.59 -12.41 21.37
C ALA A 182 9.43 -11.42 21.14
N PRO A 183 8.62 -11.11 22.17
CA PRO A 183 7.61 -10.06 22.08
C PRO A 183 8.26 -8.70 21.76
N SER A 184 7.68 -7.98 20.79
CA SER A 184 8.05 -6.60 20.53
C SER A 184 7.34 -5.66 21.50
N PRO A 185 7.97 -4.57 21.96
CA PRO A 185 7.27 -3.53 22.70
C PRO A 185 6.08 -2.98 21.89
N PRO A 186 5.03 -2.50 22.56
CA PRO A 186 3.89 -1.91 21.87
C PRO A 186 4.33 -0.72 21.02
N MET A 187 3.82 -0.65 19.79
CA MET A 187 4.08 0.49 18.91
C MET A 187 3.38 1.72 19.47
N THR A 188 4.14 2.75 19.79
CA THR A 188 3.63 4.06 20.20
C THR A 188 3.93 5.07 19.12
N THR A 189 3.03 6.05 18.97
CA THR A 189 3.19 7.14 18.01
C THR A 189 4.54 7.83 18.21
N ARG A 190 5.27 7.99 17.12
CA ARG A 190 6.63 8.50 17.09
C ARG A 190 6.92 9.12 15.73
N THR A 191 7.22 10.40 15.74
CA THR A 191 7.53 11.21 14.55
C THR A 191 9.00 11.59 14.47
N VAL A 192 9.83 11.11 15.40
CA VAL A 192 11.29 11.33 15.39
C VAL A 192 12.01 10.00 15.50
N ASP A 193 13.03 9.81 14.67
CA ASP A 193 13.93 8.65 14.72
C ASP A 193 15.38 9.07 14.82
N GLU A 194 16.16 8.31 15.57
CA GLU A 194 17.60 8.45 15.67
C GLU A 194 18.27 7.22 15.08
N ILE A 195 18.97 7.39 13.96
CA ILE A 195 19.56 6.28 13.22
C ILE A 195 20.92 6.68 12.67
N ALA A 196 21.95 5.88 12.95
CA ALA A 196 23.30 6.05 12.40
C ALA A 196 23.90 7.47 12.58
N GLY A 197 23.55 8.15 13.67
CA GLY A 197 24.00 9.52 13.95
C GLY A 197 23.15 10.63 13.30
N TYR A 198 22.05 10.28 12.65
CA TYR A 198 21.05 11.21 12.13
C TYR A 198 19.84 11.28 13.05
N THR A 199 19.32 12.48 13.25
CA THR A 199 17.96 12.71 13.76
C THR A 199 17.06 13.00 12.57
N VAL A 200 15.99 12.23 12.41
CA VAL A 200 15.02 12.43 11.34
C VAL A 200 13.67 12.78 11.95
N GLU A 201 13.14 13.93 11.59
CA GLU A 201 11.84 14.43 12.05
C GLU A 201 10.82 14.32 10.93
N LEU A 202 9.65 13.77 11.21
CA LEU A 202 8.52 13.68 10.29
C LEU A 202 7.41 14.63 10.73
N ASP A 203 7.20 15.67 9.93
CA ASP A 203 6.07 16.58 10.07
C ASP A 203 4.89 16.17 9.18
N GLY A 204 3.70 16.57 9.62
CA GLY A 204 2.45 16.34 8.93
C GLY A 204 1.54 15.39 9.70
N ALA A 205 0.27 15.35 9.31
CA ALA A 205 -0.73 14.49 9.93
C ALA A 205 -1.55 13.79 8.84
N LEU A 206 -1.71 12.48 8.99
CA LEU A 206 -2.54 11.70 8.07
C LEU A 206 -4.02 11.87 8.44
N THR A 207 -4.87 11.88 7.43
CA THR A 207 -6.33 11.83 7.59
C THR A 207 -6.88 10.84 6.59
N ALA A 208 -7.76 9.96 7.04
CA ALA A 208 -8.36 8.94 6.19
C ALA A 208 -9.05 9.56 4.97
N GLY A 209 -8.76 9.03 3.79
CA GLY A 209 -9.34 9.43 2.51
C GLY A 209 -8.86 10.77 1.96
N VAL A 210 -7.91 11.45 2.61
CA VAL A 210 -7.40 12.76 2.18
C VAL A 210 -5.91 12.68 1.90
N SER A 211 -5.49 13.15 0.72
CA SER A 211 -4.07 13.33 0.42
C SER A 211 -3.50 14.41 1.32
N LYS A 212 -2.47 14.07 2.08
CA LYS A 212 -1.80 14.94 3.04
C LYS A 212 -0.31 14.98 2.72
N GLN A 213 0.28 16.14 2.94
CA GLN A 213 1.71 16.32 2.83
C GLN A 213 2.40 15.84 4.12
N LEU A 214 3.41 15.00 3.97
CA LEU A 214 4.36 14.63 5.01
C LEU A 214 5.73 15.20 4.64
N THR A 215 6.46 15.75 5.60
CA THR A 215 7.79 16.33 5.35
C THR A 215 8.79 15.73 6.31
N ALA A 216 9.80 15.04 5.79
CA ALA A 216 10.91 14.52 6.58
C ALA A 216 12.08 15.52 6.56
N ARG A 217 12.59 15.92 7.72
CA ARG A 217 13.84 16.68 7.86
C ARG A 217 14.94 15.80 8.41
N ILE A 218 16.11 15.83 7.78
CA ILE A 218 17.27 15.04 8.18
C ILE A 218 18.29 15.98 8.81
N ILE A 219 18.71 15.68 10.03
CA ILE A 219 19.65 16.47 10.83
C ILE A 219 20.84 15.59 11.21
N ARG A 220 22.06 16.12 11.14
CA ARG A 220 23.28 15.47 11.62
C ARG A 220 24.06 16.47 12.46
N ASP A 221 24.45 16.08 13.67
CA ASP A 221 25.22 16.94 14.59
C ASP A 221 24.58 18.32 14.85
N GLY A 222 23.24 18.38 14.85
CA GLY A 222 22.46 19.61 15.04
C GLY A 222 22.27 20.47 13.79
N GLU A 223 22.89 20.12 12.66
CA GLU A 223 22.79 20.86 11.40
C GLU A 223 21.91 20.13 10.37
N PRO A 224 21.09 20.86 9.58
CA PRO A 224 20.29 20.26 8.52
C PRO A 224 21.17 19.65 7.40
N VAL A 225 20.87 18.41 7.00
CA VAL A 225 21.61 17.71 5.93
C VAL A 225 21.18 18.22 4.55
N THR A 226 22.05 18.96 3.86
CA THR A 226 21.82 19.50 2.51
C THR A 226 22.57 18.72 1.41
N THR A 227 23.09 17.55 1.77
CA THR A 227 23.88 16.66 0.92
C THR A 227 23.16 15.35 0.59
N LEU A 228 21.83 15.32 0.66
CA LEU A 228 21.05 14.13 0.31
C LEU A 228 21.36 13.73 -1.13
N GLN A 229 21.84 12.51 -1.32
CA GLN A 229 22.16 11.99 -2.64
C GLN A 229 20.91 11.39 -3.29
N PRO A 230 20.81 11.44 -4.63
CA PRO A 230 19.77 10.72 -5.34
C PRO A 230 19.83 9.23 -5.05
N TYR A 231 18.67 8.63 -4.78
CA TYR A 231 18.50 7.20 -4.63
C TYR A 231 17.15 6.82 -5.23
N LEU A 232 17.14 5.86 -6.17
CA LEU A 232 15.93 5.41 -6.88
C LEU A 232 15.13 6.58 -7.49
N GLY A 233 15.81 7.51 -8.17
CA GLY A 233 15.19 8.67 -8.81
C GLY A 233 14.62 9.74 -7.86
N ALA A 234 14.87 9.72 -6.55
CA ALA A 234 14.41 10.75 -5.61
C ALA A 234 15.45 11.01 -4.49
N TYR A 235 15.22 12.02 -3.66
CA TYR A 235 16.05 12.29 -2.47
C TYR A 235 15.62 11.50 -1.22
N GLY A 236 14.48 10.81 -1.30
CA GLY A 236 14.04 9.87 -0.27
C GLY A 236 12.85 9.04 -0.76
N HIS A 237 12.68 7.85 -0.18
CA HIS A 237 11.60 6.91 -0.49
C HIS A 237 10.86 6.56 0.78
N LEU A 238 9.55 6.80 0.81
CA LEU A 238 8.73 6.56 1.97
C LEU A 238 7.75 5.42 1.70
N VAL A 239 7.92 4.31 2.42
CA VAL A 239 6.95 3.22 2.47
C VAL A 239 6.08 3.40 3.70
N ALA A 240 4.77 3.31 3.55
CA ALA A 240 3.83 3.36 4.66
C ALA A 240 2.95 2.11 4.66
N LEU A 241 2.79 1.48 5.82
CA LEU A 241 2.05 0.23 5.99
C LEU A 241 1.07 0.36 7.16
N ARG A 242 -0.18 -0.09 6.97
CA ARG A 242 -1.16 -0.08 8.06
C ARG A 242 -0.79 -1.10 9.14
N GLU A 243 -0.88 -0.73 10.41
CA GLU A 243 -0.69 -1.67 11.52
C GLU A 243 -1.68 -2.84 11.43
N GLY A 244 -1.20 -4.05 11.73
CA GLY A 244 -1.99 -5.29 11.70
C GLY A 244 -1.89 -5.99 10.35
N ASP A 245 -2.64 -5.53 9.35
CA ASP A 245 -2.69 -6.20 8.05
C ASP A 245 -1.59 -5.81 7.07
N MET A 246 -0.81 -4.76 7.38
CA MET A 246 0.26 -4.22 6.55
C MET A 246 -0.21 -3.79 5.16
N ALA A 247 -1.47 -3.33 5.04
CA ALA A 247 -1.96 -2.73 3.80
C ALA A 247 -1.01 -1.62 3.33
N TYR A 248 -0.60 -1.68 2.06
CA TYR A 248 0.37 -0.76 1.50
C TYR A 248 -0.29 0.59 1.23
N LEU A 249 0.38 1.68 1.61
CA LEU A 249 -0.10 3.02 1.35
C LEU A 249 0.44 3.58 0.04
N HIS A 250 -0.39 4.35 -0.64
CA HIS A 250 0.03 5.17 -1.76
C HIS A 250 0.82 6.39 -1.25
N VAL A 251 2.11 6.45 -1.58
CA VAL A 251 2.98 7.58 -1.26
C VAL A 251 3.73 8.00 -2.52
N HIS A 252 3.80 9.31 -2.76
CA HIS A 252 4.55 9.89 -3.86
C HIS A 252 5.55 10.91 -3.31
N PRO A 253 6.83 10.87 -3.72
CA PRO A 253 7.73 11.98 -3.44
C PRO A 253 7.24 13.25 -4.15
N GLU A 254 7.36 14.39 -3.48
CA GLU A 254 7.08 15.70 -4.02
C GLU A 254 8.38 16.50 -4.20
N GLY A 255 8.37 17.43 -5.15
CA GLY A 255 9.50 18.29 -5.44
C GLY A 255 10.16 17.98 -6.78
N ALA A 256 11.28 18.66 -7.07
CA ALA A 256 12.02 18.45 -8.30
C ALA A 256 12.75 17.10 -8.26
N GLU A 257 12.61 16.32 -9.33
CA GLU A 257 13.42 15.12 -9.52
C GLU A 257 14.91 15.49 -9.52
N PRO A 258 15.79 14.64 -8.95
CA PRO A 258 17.21 14.85 -9.05
C PRO A 258 17.68 14.89 -10.51
N VAL A 259 18.70 15.69 -10.79
CA VAL A 259 19.35 15.72 -12.12
C VAL A 259 20.81 15.38 -11.93
N GLY A 260 21.23 14.25 -12.51
CA GLY A 260 22.54 13.67 -12.27
C GLY A 260 22.78 13.44 -10.78
N ASP A 261 23.99 13.71 -10.31
CA ASP A 261 24.40 13.50 -8.93
C ASP A 261 24.22 14.74 -8.04
N ARG A 262 23.37 15.71 -8.45
CA ARG A 262 23.10 16.89 -7.62
C ARG A 262 22.47 16.46 -6.31
N THR A 263 22.92 17.05 -5.21
CA THR A 263 22.37 16.79 -3.87
C THR A 263 21.14 17.64 -3.57
N GLY A 264 20.29 17.16 -2.68
CA GLY A 264 19.08 17.83 -2.20
C GLY A 264 19.03 17.99 -0.68
N GLY A 265 17.83 18.26 -0.16
CA GLY A 265 17.58 18.53 1.26
C GLY A 265 17.40 20.02 1.58
N PRO A 266 17.22 20.39 2.85
CA PRO A 266 17.27 19.52 4.05
C PRO A 266 15.98 18.78 4.37
N ALA A 267 14.94 19.00 3.57
CA ALA A 267 13.65 18.33 3.71
C ALA A 267 13.33 17.50 2.46
N VAL A 268 12.64 16.38 2.66
CA VAL A 268 12.03 15.57 1.60
C VAL A 268 10.53 15.52 1.87
N THR A 269 9.74 15.86 0.86
CA THR A 269 8.29 15.98 0.98
C THR A 269 7.61 14.81 0.27
N PHE A 270 6.48 14.36 0.81
CA PHE A 270 5.67 13.28 0.25
C PHE A 270 4.19 13.63 0.30
N ALA A 271 3.45 13.32 -0.77
CA ALA A 271 2.01 13.20 -0.73
C ALA A 271 1.64 11.78 -0.31
N ALA A 272 0.87 11.64 0.77
CA ALA A 272 0.41 10.36 1.28
C ALA A 272 -1.11 10.38 1.50
N THR A 273 -1.80 9.33 1.05
CA THR A 273 -3.24 9.16 1.29
C THR A 273 -3.47 7.90 2.10
N ALA A 274 -3.89 8.05 3.36
CA ALA A 274 -4.30 6.92 4.18
C ALA A 274 -5.71 6.45 3.78
N PRO A 275 -5.94 5.21 3.31
CA PRO A 275 -7.28 4.77 2.89
C PRO A 275 -8.27 4.75 4.06
N THR A 276 -7.79 4.46 5.26
CA THR A 276 -8.61 4.32 6.48
C THR A 276 -7.98 5.05 7.66
N ALA A 277 -8.80 5.35 8.67
CA ALA A 277 -8.28 5.79 9.96
C ALA A 277 -7.61 4.61 10.67
N GLY A 278 -6.57 4.89 11.45
CA GLY A 278 -5.79 3.86 12.14
C GLY A 278 -4.31 4.20 12.16
N ARG A 279 -3.51 3.28 12.68
CA ARG A 279 -2.07 3.46 12.81
C ARG A 279 -1.33 2.98 11.57
N TYR A 280 -0.27 3.70 11.24
CA TYR A 280 0.61 3.41 10.11
C TYR A 280 2.08 3.43 10.54
N LEU A 281 2.83 2.50 9.96
CA LEU A 281 4.27 2.32 10.13
C LEU A 281 4.94 2.85 8.87
N LEU A 282 5.83 3.81 9.06
CA LEU A 282 6.47 4.54 7.96
C LEU A 282 7.96 4.26 7.98
N TYR A 283 8.53 4.03 6.80
CA TYR A 283 9.94 3.70 6.59
C TYR A 283 10.48 4.62 5.51
N LEU A 284 11.38 5.53 5.90
CA LEU A 284 12.00 6.49 5.00
C LEU A 284 13.43 6.05 4.68
N ASP A 285 13.66 5.66 3.44
CA ASP A 285 15.00 5.49 2.90
C ASP A 285 15.54 6.84 2.41
N PHE A 286 16.76 7.19 2.84
CA PHE A 286 17.50 8.35 2.35
C PHE A 286 18.98 8.00 2.20
N LYS A 287 19.70 8.70 1.32
CA LYS A 287 21.11 8.39 1.01
C LYS A 287 22.02 9.57 1.35
N VAL A 288 23.05 9.32 2.15
CA VAL A 288 24.11 10.28 2.51
C VAL A 288 25.44 9.53 2.55
N ASP A 289 26.53 10.14 2.10
CA ASP A 289 27.88 9.53 2.11
C ASP A 289 27.92 8.12 1.49
N ASP A 290 27.24 7.95 0.37
CA ASP A 290 27.04 6.70 -0.37
C ASP A 290 26.37 5.55 0.38
N THR A 291 25.78 5.85 1.54
CA THR A 291 25.09 4.88 2.39
C THR A 291 23.60 5.19 2.43
N VAL A 292 22.78 4.15 2.22
CA VAL A 292 21.33 4.24 2.41
C VAL A 292 21.01 3.97 3.88
N HIS A 293 20.20 4.85 4.46
CA HIS A 293 19.70 4.77 5.82
C HIS A 293 18.17 4.69 5.78
N THR A 294 17.60 3.94 6.73
CA THR A 294 16.15 3.84 6.88
C THR A 294 15.74 4.40 8.23
N ALA A 295 15.02 5.52 8.24
CA ALA A 295 14.35 6.05 9.42
C ALA A 295 12.93 5.47 9.52
N THR A 296 12.42 5.33 10.75
CA THR A 296 11.17 4.65 11.04
C THR A 296 10.24 5.51 11.89
N PHE A 297 8.96 5.53 11.55
CA PHE A 297 7.95 6.33 12.25
C PHE A 297 6.68 5.53 12.51
N VAL A 298 5.93 5.95 13.50
CA VAL A 298 4.60 5.44 13.83
C VAL A 298 3.66 6.63 13.90
N VAL A 299 2.68 6.69 13.01
CA VAL A 299 1.74 7.81 12.95
C VAL A 299 0.30 7.30 12.92
N ASP A 300 -0.62 8.10 13.44
CA ASP A 300 -2.04 7.78 13.40
C ASP A 300 -2.72 8.64 12.33
N ALA A 301 -3.53 8.01 11.48
CA ALA A 301 -4.45 8.69 10.58
C ALA A 301 -5.79 8.91 11.28
N ALA A 302 -6.20 10.18 11.41
CA ALA A 302 -7.49 10.54 11.98
C ALA A 302 -8.64 10.13 11.05
N ARG A 303 -9.84 9.93 11.61
CA ARG A 303 -11.07 9.82 10.82
C ARG A 303 -11.35 11.17 10.13
N GLY A 304 -11.65 11.13 8.83
CA GLY A 304 -12.13 12.31 8.12
C GLY A 304 -13.47 12.78 8.69
N ALA A 305 -13.67 14.09 8.76
CA ALA A 305 -14.94 14.69 9.17
C ALA A 305 -15.94 14.60 8.00
N THR A 306 -16.53 13.43 7.75
CA THR A 306 -17.59 13.26 6.73
C THR A 306 -18.85 12.58 7.24
N ASN A 307 -19.06 12.50 8.56
CA ASN A 307 -20.32 12.04 9.16
C ASN A 307 -20.56 12.66 10.55
N GLN A 308 -20.62 13.99 10.62
CA GLN A 308 -21.29 14.65 11.75
C GLN A 308 -22.73 14.94 11.29
N PRO A 309 -23.77 14.39 11.96
CA PRO A 309 -25.14 14.79 11.70
C PRO A 309 -25.23 16.32 11.86
N ALA A 310 -25.84 16.99 10.89
CA ALA A 310 -26.07 18.43 10.98
C ALA A 310 -26.79 18.74 12.31
N PRO A 311 -26.43 19.83 13.02
CA PRO A 311 -27.20 20.25 14.18
C PRO A 311 -28.64 20.51 13.72
N GLU A 312 -29.62 19.90 14.39
CA GLU A 312 -31.02 20.18 14.09
C GLU A 312 -31.29 21.68 14.25
N PRO A 313 -31.98 22.33 13.28
CA PRO A 313 -32.34 23.72 13.43
C PRO A 313 -33.31 23.86 14.60
N SER A 314 -32.95 24.73 15.54
CA SER A 314 -33.80 25.16 16.65
C SER A 314 -35.16 25.62 16.12
N ARG A 315 -36.22 24.90 16.48
CA ARG A 315 -37.60 25.37 16.29
C ARG A 315 -37.86 26.51 17.26
N ASP A 316 -37.61 27.73 16.80
CA ASP A 316 -38.13 28.91 17.48
C ASP A 316 -39.53 29.23 16.96
N ALA A 317 -40.41 29.52 17.90
CA ALA A 317 -41.82 29.76 17.70
C ALA A 317 -42.06 31.20 17.22
N GLY A 318 -43.02 31.39 16.31
CA GLY A 318 -43.61 32.71 16.12
C GLY A 318 -44.21 32.98 14.75
N HIS A 319 -45.45 32.54 14.52
CA HIS A 319 -46.35 33.25 13.62
C HIS A 319 -47.54 33.76 14.41
N ALA A 320 -47.48 35.05 14.75
CA ALA A 320 -48.65 35.86 15.03
C ALA A 320 -49.17 36.41 13.69
N GLY A 321 -50.36 36.00 13.30
CA GLY A 321 -51.12 36.58 12.20
C GLY A 321 -52.24 37.45 12.77
N GLY A 322 -52.30 38.71 12.36
CA GLY A 322 -53.40 39.61 12.63
C GLY A 322 -53.27 40.86 11.77
N HIS A 323 -54.08 40.94 10.72
CA HIS A 323 -54.96 42.05 10.32
C HIS A 323 -55.80 41.62 9.12
#